data_AF-A0A536NDV9-F1
#
_entry.id   AF-A0A536NDV9-F1
#
_cell.length_a   1.000
_cell.length_b   1.000
_cell.length_c   1.000
_cell.angle_alpha   90.00
_cell.angle_beta   90.00
_cell.angle_gamma   90.00
#
_symmetry.space_group_name_H-M   'P 1'
#
loop_
_entity.id
_entity.type
_entity.pdbx_description
1 polymer ?
#
loop_
_entity_poly.entity_id
_entity_poly.type
_entity_poly.pdbx_seq_one_letter_code
_entity_poly.pdbx_strand_id
1 'polypeptide(L)'
;MSKFGMGSGRRSPDWRRWSHAKRWLEEWRARTTSSDDLHGVQPKQEWNVKIDRFPALGFAAMLAISACTGTASPSPAATSPSPAAASSATSPSPAASPSATPLAADPAEAVIKNIEPNAQITFWTYYLSPTFDSYIKETIARFEATYPGVNVTWQDHQGTFQQDLNAAFAAKKAPDVINLSVGEGWVSDYASKGLLLALDDKVPQDVQSIYFPGLWKEQLVGGKNFQFPWYQSIATELVNKRIYEQGAGLSVATFPKTFDELPTVCKTILDKTSTLCDIRLSVNDLLAQMTYEEGVKILSADGKKFAFDSPEAVNWLNRYVGMVKQGTVDKDILIANEDRTGLLLFSAGQAAFWQTAPNLVREVKKNNATLYGDLAVVPAPVGKSGVDGKGSMGISVKADTTFPNASIALAQFFTNPRSMVAFAKIVSIYPSSPKAYDDPFFSSTPAAVEDSARPLAKDIVSKYQDIVPTLPIGATKADVNNIVLKAVQSALFNNVDPQKALTDAVAQANALIK
;
A
#
# COMPACT_ATOMS: atom_id res chain seq x y z
N MET A 1 7.64 -11.54 75.65
CA MET A 1 8.09 -10.58 74.61
C MET A 1 7.70 -11.18 73.26
N SER A 2 6.92 -10.63 72.35
CA SER A 2 6.06 -9.44 72.23
C SER A 2 5.27 -9.64 70.91
N LYS A 3 3.96 -9.34 70.89
CA LYS A 3 3.11 -9.23 69.70
C LYS A 3 3.56 -8.09 68.78
N PHE A 4 3.34 -8.20 67.47
CA PHE A 4 2.88 -7.18 66.49
C PHE A 4 2.72 -7.94 65.14
N GLY A 5 1.72 -7.79 64.27
CA GLY A 5 0.76 -6.71 64.01
C GLY A 5 0.77 -6.40 62.50
N MET A 6 -0.38 -6.51 61.83
CA MET A 6 -0.63 -6.44 60.38
C MET A 6 -0.11 -5.20 59.62
N GLY A 7 0.01 -5.33 58.28
CA GLY A 7 0.09 -4.19 57.35
C GLY A 7 -0.03 -4.58 55.87
N SER A 8 -1.25 -4.87 55.39
CA SER A 8 -1.58 -5.03 53.97
C SER A 8 -1.67 -3.68 53.27
N GLY A 9 -0.77 -3.39 52.33
CA GLY A 9 -0.82 -2.20 51.47
C GLY A 9 -1.18 -2.55 50.03
N ARG A 10 -2.48 -2.60 49.69
CA ARG A 10 -2.94 -2.48 48.30
C ARG A 10 -2.64 -1.05 47.84
N ARG A 11 -1.77 -0.87 46.84
CA ARG A 11 -1.69 0.40 46.10
C ARG A 11 -2.93 0.48 45.22
N SER A 12 -3.79 1.45 45.48
CA SER A 12 -4.87 1.84 44.57
C SER A 12 -4.28 2.35 43.25
N PRO A 13 -4.93 2.10 42.10
CA PRO A 13 -4.55 2.73 40.84
C PRO A 13 -4.69 4.25 40.95
N ASP A 14 -3.68 4.98 40.48
CA ASP A 14 -3.68 6.43 40.43
C ASP A 14 -4.62 6.91 39.31
N TRP A 15 -5.88 7.17 39.69
CA TRP A 15 -6.94 7.69 38.82
C TRP A 15 -6.59 9.03 38.15
N ARG A 16 -5.53 9.72 38.58
CA ARG A 16 -5.09 11.00 38.01
C ARG A 16 -4.31 10.86 36.70
N ARG A 17 -3.74 9.70 36.37
CA ARG A 17 -3.07 9.49 35.07
C ARG A 17 -4.04 9.22 33.91
N TRP A 18 -5.21 8.64 34.23
CA TRP A 18 -6.27 8.35 33.24
C TRP A 18 -7.07 9.59 32.83
N SER A 19 -7.20 10.59 33.71
CA SER A 19 -7.87 11.85 33.37
C SER A 19 -7.09 12.66 32.32
N HIS A 20 -5.75 12.54 32.26
CA HIS A 20 -4.94 13.24 31.27
C HIS A 20 -5.05 12.63 29.86
N ALA A 21 -5.14 11.31 29.72
CA ALA A 21 -5.28 10.65 28.42
C ALA A 21 -6.66 10.87 27.79
N LYS A 22 -7.73 10.77 28.61
CA LYS A 22 -9.09 11.07 28.17
C LYS A 22 -9.26 12.54 27.79
N ARG A 23 -8.68 13.44 28.60
CA ARG A 23 -8.67 14.88 28.34
C ARG A 23 -7.83 15.24 27.10
N TRP A 24 -6.73 14.55 26.83
CA TRP A 24 -5.95 14.77 25.60
C TRP A 24 -6.72 14.31 24.35
N LEU A 25 -7.42 13.17 24.39
CA LEU A 25 -8.29 12.71 23.30
C LEU A 25 -9.52 13.63 23.09
N GLU A 26 -10.11 14.14 24.16
CA GLU A 26 -11.20 15.12 24.10
C GLU A 26 -10.72 16.50 23.60
N GLU A 27 -9.55 16.97 24.04
CA GLU A 27 -8.90 18.20 23.55
C GLU A 27 -8.44 18.07 22.10
N TRP A 28 -8.01 16.89 21.65
CA TRP A 28 -7.70 16.61 20.25
C TRP A 28 -8.98 16.62 19.39
N ARG A 29 -10.05 15.94 19.83
CA ARG A 29 -11.37 15.98 19.17
C ARG A 29 -11.90 17.40 19.03
N ALA A 30 -11.75 18.23 20.05
CA ALA A 30 -12.16 19.65 20.05
C ALA A 30 -11.32 20.51 19.10
N ARG A 31 -10.03 20.21 18.90
CA ARG A 31 -9.15 20.91 17.95
C ARG A 31 -9.42 20.52 16.50
N THR A 32 -9.87 19.29 16.25
CA THR A 32 -10.23 18.83 14.90
C THR A 32 -11.61 19.30 14.45
N THR A 33 -12.53 19.62 15.37
CA THR A 33 -13.85 20.16 15.04
C THR A 33 -13.91 21.69 14.95
N SER A 34 -12.85 22.43 15.27
CA SER A 34 -12.84 23.91 15.26
C SER A 34 -11.93 24.55 14.19
N SER A 35 -11.62 23.86 13.09
CA SER A 35 -10.81 24.39 11.99
C SER A 35 -11.70 24.87 10.83
N ASP A 36 -12.62 25.78 11.11
CA ASP A 36 -13.16 26.70 10.11
C ASP A 36 -12.14 27.84 9.93
N ASP A 37 -11.14 27.64 9.06
CA ASP A 37 -10.39 28.73 8.40
C ASP A 37 -9.39 28.17 7.39
N LEU A 38 -9.91 27.59 6.30
CA LEU A 38 -9.25 27.60 4.98
C LEU A 38 -10.34 27.74 3.90
N HIS A 39 -11.03 28.88 3.89
CA HIS A 39 -11.89 29.26 2.77
C HIS A 39 -11.06 29.88 1.65
N GLY A 40 -11.04 29.20 0.50
CA GLY A 40 -10.36 29.68 -0.69
C GLY A 40 -10.84 29.07 -2.01
N VAL A 41 -12.07 28.53 -2.13
CA VAL A 41 -12.75 28.30 -3.42
C VAL A 41 -14.28 28.39 -3.22
N GLN A 42 -14.93 29.26 -3.98
CA GLN A 42 -16.38 29.52 -3.98
C GLN A 42 -17.21 28.30 -4.47
N PRO A 43 -18.47 28.14 -4.02
CA PRO A 43 -19.27 26.94 -4.25
C PRO A 43 -19.91 26.87 -5.64
N LYS A 44 -20.02 25.62 -6.14
CA LYS A 44 -20.73 25.24 -7.37
C LYS A 44 -22.21 25.62 -7.28
N GLN A 45 -22.68 26.38 -8.25
CA GLN A 45 -24.08 26.72 -8.44
C GLN A 45 -24.78 25.57 -9.21
N GLU A 46 -25.77 24.97 -8.57
CA GLU A 46 -26.57 23.86 -9.11
C GLU A 46 -27.45 24.33 -10.27
N TRP A 47 -27.44 23.57 -11.37
CA TRP A 47 -28.31 23.76 -12.53
C TRP A 47 -29.61 22.97 -12.32
N ASN A 48 -30.70 23.66 -11.97
CA ASN A 48 -32.05 23.16 -12.13
C ASN A 48 -32.62 23.66 -13.47
N VAL A 49 -32.84 22.72 -14.39
CA VAL A 49 -33.45 22.95 -15.70
C VAL A 49 -34.96 23.11 -15.53
N LYS A 50 -35.49 24.28 -15.90
CA LYS A 50 -36.88 24.45 -16.34
C LYS A 50 -36.90 25.10 -17.72
N ILE A 51 -37.61 24.44 -18.62
CA ILE A 51 -37.86 24.80 -20.01
C ILE A 51 -38.88 25.94 -20.04
N ASP A 52 -38.61 27.02 -20.80
CA ASP A 52 -39.55 27.60 -21.78
C ASP A 52 -38.99 28.80 -22.58
N ARG A 53 -38.95 28.62 -23.91
CA ARG A 53 -39.25 29.53 -25.05
C ARG A 53 -38.71 30.99 -25.16
N PHE A 54 -37.74 31.16 -26.07
CA PHE A 54 -37.70 32.07 -27.27
C PHE A 54 -37.61 33.64 -27.13
N PRO A 55 -37.15 34.40 -28.17
CA PRO A 55 -35.81 35.01 -28.25
C PRO A 55 -35.78 36.56 -28.42
N ALA A 56 -34.60 37.20 -28.38
CA ALA A 56 -34.20 38.30 -29.29
C ALA A 56 -32.77 38.86 -29.03
N LEU A 57 -31.96 38.87 -30.11
CA LEU A 57 -31.08 39.94 -30.66
C LEU A 57 -30.09 40.75 -29.78
N GLY A 58 -28.84 40.84 -30.26
CA GLY A 58 -28.08 42.12 -30.29
C GLY A 58 -26.56 42.07 -30.05
N PHE A 59 -25.76 42.17 -31.14
CA PHE A 59 -24.53 42.97 -31.39
C PHE A 59 -23.86 43.74 -30.20
N ALA A 60 -22.54 44.01 -30.07
CA ALA A 60 -21.34 43.98 -30.92
C ALA A 60 -20.04 44.25 -30.09
N ALA A 61 -18.86 43.88 -30.62
CA ALA A 61 -17.57 44.64 -30.77
C ALA A 61 -16.99 45.54 -29.63
N MET A 62 -15.69 45.81 -29.42
CA MET A 62 -14.32 45.34 -29.80
C MET A 62 -13.32 46.40 -29.23
N LEU A 63 -12.05 46.03 -28.88
CA LEU A 63 -10.80 46.84 -28.89
C LEU A 63 -10.66 48.04 -27.89
N ALA A 64 -9.50 48.56 -27.41
CA ALA A 64 -8.04 48.44 -27.62
C ALA A 64 -7.30 49.33 -26.55
N ILE A 65 -6.15 48.94 -25.94
CA ILE A 65 -4.72 49.33 -26.21
C ILE A 65 -4.13 50.56 -25.44
N SER A 66 -2.97 50.33 -24.76
CA SER A 66 -1.78 51.18 -24.43
C SER A 66 -1.93 52.56 -23.71
N ALA A 67 -0.94 53.20 -23.05
CA ALA A 67 0.53 53.11 -22.98
C ALA A 67 1.14 53.90 -21.79
N CYS A 68 2.26 53.40 -21.21
CA CYS A 68 3.61 54.01 -21.04
C CYS A 68 3.94 55.35 -20.34
N THR A 69 5.24 55.40 -19.94
CA THR A 69 6.17 56.50 -19.51
C THR A 69 6.31 56.70 -17.99
N GLY A 70 7.47 56.89 -17.36
CA GLY A 70 8.89 57.01 -17.76
C GLY A 70 9.63 57.96 -16.77
N THR A 71 10.86 57.66 -16.34
CA THR A 71 12.01 58.59 -16.04
C THR A 71 13.05 57.98 -15.08
N ALA A 72 14.33 58.32 -15.29
CA ALA A 72 15.51 57.82 -14.58
C ALA A 72 16.42 58.95 -14.05
N SER A 73 16.91 58.78 -12.81
CA SER A 73 18.23 59.07 -12.14
C SER A 73 19.01 60.39 -12.34
N PRO A 74 19.75 60.89 -11.30
CA PRO A 74 21.16 60.46 -11.05
C PRO A 74 21.72 60.44 -9.58
N SER A 75 22.64 59.47 -9.31
CA SER A 75 23.89 59.34 -8.48
C SER A 75 24.30 60.25 -7.29
N PRO A 76 25.34 59.91 -6.45
CA PRO A 76 25.96 58.61 -6.08
C PRO A 76 26.37 58.42 -4.58
N ALA A 77 26.58 57.14 -4.21
CA ALA A 77 27.55 56.52 -3.28
C ALA A 77 27.75 57.00 -1.80
N ALA A 78 27.42 56.10 -0.86
CA ALA A 78 28.27 55.69 0.27
C ALA A 78 27.89 54.28 0.75
N THR A 79 28.90 53.46 1.06
CA THR A 79 28.88 51.99 1.25
C THR A 79 28.74 51.51 2.70
N SER A 80 27.86 50.50 2.89
CA SER A 80 27.91 49.34 3.82
C SER A 80 27.73 49.51 5.34
N PRO A 81 27.32 48.45 6.10
CA PRO A 81 26.40 47.35 5.82
C PRO A 81 25.28 47.22 6.89
N SER A 82 24.14 46.60 6.54
CA SER A 82 23.06 46.24 7.49
C SER A 82 23.08 44.71 7.76
N PRO A 83 22.77 44.25 8.99
CA PRO A 83 23.18 42.93 9.49
C PRO A 83 22.31 41.75 9.04
N ALA A 84 22.92 40.57 9.13
CA ALA A 84 22.39 39.25 8.80
C ALA A 84 21.40 38.67 9.82
N ALA A 85 20.75 37.57 9.37
CA ALA A 85 20.01 36.50 10.06
C ALA A 85 18.48 36.53 9.80
N ALA A 86 17.82 35.42 9.42
CA ALA A 86 18.11 34.04 9.76
C ALA A 86 17.89 33.06 8.59
N SER A 87 18.88 32.18 8.41
CA SER A 87 18.84 31.01 7.53
C SER A 87 17.78 30.01 7.98
N SER A 88 16.94 29.57 7.05
CA SER A 88 16.13 28.37 7.16
C SER A 88 17.07 27.16 7.22
N ALA A 89 17.06 26.46 8.36
CA ALA A 89 17.81 25.25 8.58
C ALA A 89 17.42 24.18 7.54
N THR A 90 18.35 23.90 6.65
CA THR A 90 18.32 22.81 5.69
C THR A 90 18.32 21.50 6.48
N SER A 91 17.29 20.68 6.30
CA SER A 91 17.33 19.29 6.77
C SER A 91 18.48 18.57 6.08
N PRO A 92 19.28 17.74 6.78
CA PRO A 92 20.38 17.04 6.14
C PRO A 92 19.84 16.04 5.12
N SER A 93 20.35 16.19 3.89
CA SER A 93 20.26 15.23 2.81
C SER A 93 20.71 13.84 3.30
N PRO A 94 20.00 12.74 2.98
CA PRO A 94 20.49 11.41 3.28
C PRO A 94 21.85 11.22 2.60
N ALA A 95 22.83 10.74 3.36
CA ALA A 95 24.13 10.37 2.82
C ALA A 95 23.95 9.43 1.63
N ALA A 96 24.62 9.76 0.51
CA ALA A 96 24.64 8.96 -0.70
C ALA A 96 24.96 7.50 -0.36
N SER A 97 24.08 6.59 -0.78
CA SER A 97 24.37 5.16 -0.81
C SER A 97 25.68 4.93 -1.58
N PRO A 98 26.56 4.02 -1.13
CA PRO A 98 27.78 3.71 -1.87
C PRO A 98 27.38 3.27 -3.27
N SER A 99 27.96 3.91 -4.29
CA SER A 99 27.75 3.58 -5.69
C SER A 99 28.04 2.08 -5.89
N ALA A 100 26.97 1.30 -6.02
CA ALA A 100 27.09 -0.09 -6.43
C ALA A 100 27.78 -0.09 -7.79
N THR A 101 28.81 -0.91 -7.96
CA THR A 101 29.42 -1.10 -9.27
C THR A 101 28.32 -1.52 -10.26
N PRO A 102 28.16 -0.83 -11.41
CA PRO A 102 27.12 -1.16 -12.37
C PRO A 102 27.20 -2.64 -12.75
N LEU A 103 26.05 -3.32 -12.72
CA LEU A 103 26.00 -4.74 -13.10
C LEU A 103 26.40 -4.87 -14.57
N ALA A 104 27.31 -5.80 -14.87
CA ALA A 104 27.65 -6.13 -16.24
C ALA A 104 26.47 -6.80 -16.98
N ALA A 105 26.36 -6.55 -18.27
CA ALA A 105 25.46 -7.28 -19.16
C ALA A 105 25.83 -8.77 -19.17
N ASP A 106 24.83 -9.64 -19.13
CA ASP A 106 24.98 -11.09 -19.25
C ASP A 106 24.10 -11.60 -20.39
N PRO A 107 24.68 -12.19 -21.45
CA PRO A 107 23.92 -12.76 -22.56
C PRO A 107 22.86 -13.79 -22.12
N ALA A 108 23.00 -14.42 -20.95
CA ALA A 108 22.01 -15.36 -20.42
C ALA A 108 20.68 -14.68 -20.05
N GLU A 109 20.64 -13.36 -19.90
CA GLU A 109 19.40 -12.60 -19.67
C GLU A 109 18.61 -12.34 -20.95
N ALA A 110 19.18 -12.66 -22.12
CA ALA A 110 18.52 -12.55 -23.42
C ALA A 110 17.52 -13.72 -23.65
N VAL A 111 16.51 -13.87 -22.79
CA VAL A 111 15.59 -15.03 -22.82
C VAL A 111 14.47 -14.90 -23.85
N ILE A 112 14.12 -13.67 -24.27
CA ILE A 112 13.14 -13.42 -25.32
C ILE A 112 13.85 -13.34 -26.66
N LYS A 113 13.34 -14.05 -27.67
CA LYS A 113 13.97 -14.16 -28.99
C LYS A 113 13.17 -13.39 -30.04
N ASN A 114 13.74 -13.23 -31.24
CA ASN A 114 13.09 -12.61 -32.40
C ASN A 114 12.64 -11.16 -32.13
N ILE A 115 13.51 -10.37 -31.49
CA ILE A 115 13.25 -8.96 -31.22
C ILE A 115 13.16 -8.18 -32.52
N GLU A 116 12.20 -7.26 -32.61
CA GLU A 116 12.00 -6.38 -33.76
C GLU A 116 13.20 -5.44 -33.94
N PRO A 117 13.70 -5.23 -35.18
CA PRO A 117 14.84 -4.35 -35.42
C PRO A 117 14.47 -2.87 -35.21
N ASN A 118 15.41 -2.08 -34.65
CA ASN A 118 15.25 -0.64 -34.40
C ASN A 118 14.01 -0.31 -33.54
N ALA A 119 13.71 -1.16 -32.56
CA ALA A 119 12.56 -0.99 -31.69
C ALA A 119 12.74 0.23 -30.77
N GLN A 120 11.81 1.19 -30.87
CA GLN A 120 11.75 2.35 -29.98
C GLN A 120 10.65 2.10 -28.95
N ILE A 121 11.04 1.80 -27.71
CA ILE A 121 10.12 1.44 -26.64
C ILE A 121 9.95 2.63 -25.70
N THR A 122 8.70 2.95 -25.36
CA THR A 122 8.38 3.87 -24.28
C THR A 122 8.02 3.09 -23.00
N PHE A 123 8.59 3.50 -21.87
CA PHE A 123 8.38 2.84 -20.57
C PHE A 123 7.96 3.85 -19.51
N TRP A 124 6.78 3.65 -18.91
CA TRP A 124 6.32 4.45 -17.77
C TRP A 124 6.42 3.69 -16.45
N THR A 125 6.96 4.37 -15.42
CA THR A 125 7.01 3.89 -14.04
C THR A 125 6.16 4.72 -13.08
N TYR A 126 5.82 4.12 -11.93
CA TYR A 126 5.01 4.74 -10.89
C TYR A 126 5.85 4.96 -9.61
N TYR A 127 6.07 6.22 -9.23
CA TYR A 127 6.79 6.64 -8.01
C TYR A 127 8.23 6.13 -7.87
N LEU A 128 9.00 6.01 -8.96
CA LEU A 128 10.40 5.59 -8.88
C LEU A 128 11.40 6.74 -8.98
N SER A 129 11.03 7.86 -9.61
CA SER A 129 11.87 9.05 -9.72
C SER A 129 11.58 10.02 -8.57
N PRO A 130 12.61 10.73 -8.04
CA PRO A 130 14.02 10.72 -8.43
C PRO A 130 14.87 9.66 -7.71
N THR A 131 14.30 8.95 -6.73
CA THR A 131 15.06 8.13 -5.78
C THR A 131 15.78 6.95 -6.44
N PHE A 132 15.19 6.33 -7.45
CA PHE A 132 15.69 5.09 -8.07
C PHE A 132 16.14 5.28 -9.52
N ASP A 133 16.33 6.53 -9.96
CA ASP A 133 16.79 6.89 -11.31
C ASP A 133 18.02 6.08 -11.77
N SER A 134 19.02 5.93 -10.90
CA SER A 134 20.25 5.20 -11.22
C SER A 134 19.95 3.74 -11.57
N TYR A 135 19.15 3.07 -10.73
CA TYR A 135 18.77 1.68 -10.94
C TYR A 135 17.98 1.50 -12.25
N ILE A 136 17.03 2.40 -12.54
CA ILE A 136 16.24 2.32 -13.78
C ILE A 136 17.13 2.53 -15.01
N LYS A 137 17.95 3.59 -15.01
CA LYS A 137 18.84 3.92 -16.13
C LYS A 137 19.91 2.86 -16.38
N GLU A 138 20.51 2.32 -15.31
CA GLU A 138 21.49 1.22 -15.42
C GLU A 138 20.85 -0.08 -15.93
N THR A 139 19.63 -0.39 -15.49
CA THR A 139 18.89 -1.57 -15.97
C THR A 139 18.53 -1.42 -17.45
N ILE A 140 18.12 -0.23 -17.89
CA ILE A 140 17.88 0.09 -19.31
C ILE A 140 19.18 -0.05 -20.12
N ALA A 141 20.29 0.53 -19.68
CA ALA A 141 21.56 0.43 -20.40
C ALA A 141 22.03 -1.03 -20.55
N ARG A 142 21.86 -1.84 -19.50
CA ARG A 142 22.11 -3.29 -19.55
C ARG A 142 21.20 -4.01 -20.55
N PHE A 143 19.93 -3.65 -20.58
CA PHE A 143 18.96 -4.20 -21.51
C PHE A 143 19.32 -3.87 -22.96
N GLU A 144 19.62 -2.60 -23.27
CA GLU A 144 20.02 -2.17 -24.62
C GLU A 144 21.33 -2.82 -25.09
N ALA A 145 22.28 -3.06 -24.17
CA ALA A 145 23.49 -3.83 -24.45
C ALA A 145 23.20 -5.33 -24.72
N THR A 146 22.19 -5.89 -24.05
CA THR A 146 21.78 -7.30 -24.21
C THR A 146 20.97 -7.51 -25.49
N TYR A 147 20.21 -6.50 -25.91
CA TYR A 147 19.39 -6.49 -27.12
C TYR A 147 19.78 -5.31 -28.02
N PRO A 148 20.89 -5.43 -28.78
CA PRO A 148 21.34 -4.36 -29.66
C PRO A 148 20.26 -3.94 -30.67
N GLY A 149 20.12 -2.63 -30.86
CA GLY A 149 19.12 -2.06 -31.77
C GLY A 149 17.75 -1.81 -31.15
N VAL A 150 17.59 -2.03 -29.84
CA VAL A 150 16.44 -1.55 -29.07
C VAL A 150 16.84 -0.27 -28.33
N ASN A 151 15.95 0.72 -28.30
CA ASN A 151 16.14 1.95 -27.53
C ASN A 151 14.94 2.20 -26.62
N VAL A 152 15.18 2.56 -25.36
CA VAL A 152 14.14 2.78 -24.37
C VAL A 152 14.08 4.24 -23.93
N THR A 153 12.91 4.85 -24.10
CA THR A 153 12.58 6.16 -23.52
C THR A 153 11.77 5.96 -22.25
N TRP A 154 12.34 6.35 -21.10
CA TRP A 154 11.72 6.20 -19.79
C TRP A 154 11.13 7.51 -19.27
N GLN A 155 9.95 7.43 -18.65
CA GLN A 155 9.32 8.51 -17.88
C GLN A 155 8.72 7.93 -16.58
N ASP A 156 8.77 8.69 -15.49
CA ASP A 156 8.12 8.34 -14.24
C ASP A 156 6.96 9.30 -13.97
N HIS A 157 5.84 8.76 -13.49
CA HIS A 157 4.70 9.56 -13.04
C HIS A 157 4.37 9.21 -11.58
N GLN A 158 3.86 10.21 -10.85
CA GLN A 158 3.57 10.10 -9.42
C GLN A 158 2.07 10.16 -9.16
N GLY A 159 1.58 11.14 -8.40
CA GLY A 159 0.19 11.20 -7.92
C GLY A 159 -0.90 11.15 -9.01
N THR A 160 -0.59 11.54 -10.25
CA THR A 160 -1.53 11.55 -11.39
C THR A 160 -1.40 10.34 -12.31
N PHE A 161 -0.54 9.37 -12.01
CA PHE A 161 -0.18 8.26 -12.91
C PHE A 161 -1.39 7.63 -13.61
N GLN A 162 -2.42 7.21 -12.86
CA GLN A 162 -3.58 6.52 -13.44
C GLN A 162 -4.40 7.45 -14.35
N GLN A 163 -4.53 8.74 -14.00
CA GLN A 163 -5.22 9.73 -14.81
C GLN A 163 -4.46 10.00 -16.11
N ASP A 164 -3.14 10.19 -16.01
CA ASP A 164 -2.25 10.41 -17.15
C ASP A 164 -2.29 9.20 -18.09
N LEU A 165 -2.22 7.99 -17.55
CA LEU A 165 -2.28 6.76 -18.33
C LEU A 165 -3.63 6.58 -19.03
N ASN A 166 -4.74 6.88 -18.34
CA ASN A 166 -6.07 6.86 -18.95
C ASN A 166 -6.18 7.87 -20.11
N ALA A 167 -5.67 9.09 -19.93
CA ALA A 167 -5.64 10.11 -20.97
C ALA A 167 -4.73 9.69 -22.14
N ALA A 168 -3.59 9.07 -21.86
CA ALA A 168 -2.67 8.57 -22.88
C ALA A 168 -3.30 7.44 -23.70
N PHE A 169 -4.00 6.49 -23.09
CA PHE A 169 -4.77 5.47 -23.82
C PHE A 169 -5.87 6.09 -24.68
N ALA A 170 -6.65 7.02 -24.14
CA ALA A 170 -7.69 7.72 -24.91
C ALA A 170 -7.12 8.50 -26.10
N ALA A 171 -5.93 9.08 -25.94
CA ALA A 171 -5.22 9.81 -26.99
C ALA A 171 -4.41 8.90 -27.94
N LYS A 172 -4.42 7.57 -27.74
CA LYS A 172 -3.57 6.59 -28.47
C LYS A 172 -2.07 6.89 -28.39
N LYS A 173 -1.62 7.37 -27.22
CA LYS A 173 -0.24 7.73 -26.90
C LYS A 173 0.27 7.06 -25.61
N ALA A 174 -0.41 6.01 -25.15
CA ALA A 174 0.04 5.22 -24.01
C ALA A 174 1.41 4.58 -24.31
N PRO A 175 2.27 4.41 -23.29
CA PRO A 175 3.58 3.81 -23.46
C PRO A 175 3.48 2.32 -23.83
N ASP A 176 4.54 1.76 -24.39
CA ASP A 176 4.61 0.36 -24.78
C ASP A 176 4.69 -0.59 -23.57
N VAL A 177 5.45 -0.18 -22.57
CA VAL A 177 5.65 -0.93 -21.31
C VAL A 177 5.20 -0.06 -20.15
N ILE A 178 4.44 -0.65 -19.22
CA ILE A 178 3.78 0.07 -18.14
C ILE A 178 4.01 -0.67 -16.83
N ASN A 179 4.60 -0.01 -15.84
CA ASN A 179 4.56 -0.51 -14.47
C ASN A 179 3.21 -0.20 -13.84
N LEU A 180 2.47 -1.24 -13.48
CA LEU A 180 1.13 -1.17 -12.90
C LEU A 180 1.11 -1.72 -11.48
N SER A 181 0.28 -1.12 -10.64
CA SER A 181 0.04 -1.65 -9.31
C SER A 181 -0.98 -2.78 -9.32
N VAL A 182 -0.63 -3.86 -8.64
CA VAL A 182 -1.48 -5.04 -8.44
C VAL A 182 -2.36 -4.85 -7.19
N GLY A 183 -1.92 -4.07 -6.21
CA GLY A 183 -2.75 -3.75 -5.04
C GLY A 183 -4.09 -3.11 -5.44
N GLU A 184 -4.04 -2.17 -6.38
CA GLU A 184 -5.15 -1.31 -6.78
C GLU A 184 -6.03 -1.92 -7.88
N GLY A 185 -5.72 -3.11 -8.41
CA GLY A 185 -6.52 -3.73 -9.46
C GLY A 185 -6.18 -3.30 -10.89
N TRP A 186 -5.14 -2.49 -11.09
CA TRP A 186 -4.94 -1.79 -12.38
C TRP A 186 -4.72 -2.72 -13.57
N VAL A 187 -4.02 -3.84 -13.39
CA VAL A 187 -3.78 -4.79 -14.49
C VAL A 187 -5.10 -5.34 -15.00
N SER A 188 -5.98 -5.82 -14.12
CA SER A 188 -7.31 -6.31 -14.48
C SER A 188 -8.19 -5.22 -15.09
N ASP A 189 -8.10 -3.98 -14.60
CA ASP A 189 -8.87 -2.83 -15.12
C ASP A 189 -8.51 -2.51 -16.56
N TYR A 190 -7.22 -2.48 -16.90
CA TYR A 190 -6.75 -2.20 -18.26
C TYR A 190 -6.91 -3.42 -19.18
N ALA A 191 -6.63 -4.64 -18.69
CA ALA A 191 -6.80 -5.87 -19.45
C ALA A 191 -8.26 -6.14 -19.83
N SER A 192 -9.21 -5.88 -18.92
CA SER A 192 -10.66 -6.02 -19.19
C SER A 192 -11.17 -5.09 -20.29
N LYS A 193 -10.44 -4.00 -20.56
CA LYS A 193 -10.72 -3.05 -21.65
C LYS A 193 -9.97 -3.40 -22.95
N GLY A 194 -9.23 -4.52 -22.97
CA GLY A 194 -8.41 -4.94 -24.11
C GLY A 194 -7.17 -4.07 -24.34
N LEU A 195 -6.72 -3.32 -23.33
CA LEU A 195 -5.60 -2.38 -23.48
C LEU A 195 -4.23 -3.01 -23.23
N LEU A 196 -4.17 -4.20 -22.64
CA LEU A 196 -2.94 -4.93 -22.33
C LEU A 196 -2.81 -6.21 -23.18
N LEU A 197 -1.56 -6.54 -23.51
CA LEU A 197 -1.20 -7.73 -24.28
C LEU A 197 -1.32 -8.98 -23.40
N ALA A 198 -2.07 -9.98 -23.86
CA ALA A 198 -2.10 -11.29 -23.23
C ALA A 198 -0.77 -12.04 -23.44
N LEU A 199 -0.22 -12.61 -22.38
CA LEU A 199 1.13 -13.14 -22.34
C LEU A 199 1.24 -14.66 -22.57
N ASP A 200 0.17 -15.42 -22.30
CA ASP A 200 0.22 -16.90 -22.24
C ASP A 200 0.84 -17.57 -23.47
N ASP A 201 0.46 -17.10 -24.67
CA ASP A 201 0.93 -17.64 -25.95
C ASP A 201 2.18 -16.92 -26.49
N LYS A 202 2.64 -15.87 -25.80
CA LYS A 202 3.74 -15.00 -26.24
C LYS A 202 4.99 -15.18 -25.41
N VAL A 203 4.85 -15.66 -24.17
CA VAL A 203 5.94 -15.83 -23.22
C VAL A 203 6.24 -17.32 -23.07
N PRO A 204 7.46 -17.77 -23.36
CA PRO A 204 7.88 -19.16 -23.16
C PRO A 204 7.66 -19.66 -21.73
N GLN A 205 7.29 -20.94 -21.57
CA GLN A 205 6.97 -21.53 -20.26
C GLN A 205 8.14 -21.48 -19.26
N ASP A 206 9.37 -21.63 -19.73
CA ASP A 206 10.57 -21.49 -18.91
C ASP A 206 10.71 -20.06 -18.37
N VAL A 207 10.34 -19.04 -19.14
CA VAL A 207 10.28 -17.64 -18.68
C VAL A 207 9.16 -17.44 -17.66
N GLN A 208 7.98 -18.03 -17.86
CA GLN A 208 6.88 -17.97 -16.87
C GLN A 208 7.29 -18.61 -15.54
N SER A 209 8.06 -19.71 -15.60
CA SER A 209 8.54 -20.45 -14.41
C SER A 209 9.59 -19.72 -13.57
N ILE A 210 10.07 -18.56 -14.04
CA ILE A 210 10.97 -17.69 -13.26
C ILE A 210 10.25 -17.14 -12.02
N TYR A 211 8.93 -16.95 -12.08
CA TYR A 211 8.16 -16.28 -11.04
C TYR A 211 7.50 -17.27 -10.07
N PHE A 212 7.14 -16.80 -8.87
CA PHE A 212 6.26 -17.59 -8.02
C PHE A 212 4.91 -17.84 -8.71
N PRO A 213 4.37 -19.08 -8.68
CA PRO A 213 3.14 -19.40 -9.42
C PRO A 213 1.92 -18.56 -9.02
N GLY A 214 1.81 -18.20 -7.72
CA GLY A 214 0.74 -17.35 -7.22
C GLY A 214 0.80 -15.94 -7.79
N LEU A 215 2.01 -15.35 -7.84
CA LEU A 215 2.25 -14.02 -8.42
C LEU A 215 2.06 -13.98 -9.93
N TRP A 216 2.49 -15.02 -10.66
CA TRP A 216 2.27 -15.07 -12.11
C TRP A 216 0.78 -15.03 -12.45
N LYS A 217 -0.06 -15.69 -11.65
CA LYS A 217 -1.49 -15.86 -11.86
C LYS A 217 -2.35 -14.77 -11.19
N GLU A 218 -1.81 -13.57 -10.99
CA GLU A 218 -2.56 -12.46 -10.40
C GLU A 218 -3.35 -11.68 -11.44
N GLN A 219 -4.52 -11.16 -11.05
CA GLN A 219 -5.37 -10.30 -11.87
C GLN A 219 -5.70 -10.87 -13.26
N LEU A 220 -5.98 -12.18 -13.31
CA LEU A 220 -6.37 -12.85 -14.54
C LEU A 220 -7.64 -12.24 -15.13
N VAL A 221 -7.63 -12.01 -16.44
CA VAL A 221 -8.83 -11.61 -17.18
C VAL A 221 -9.13 -12.67 -18.22
N GLY A 222 -10.30 -13.31 -18.12
CA GLY A 222 -10.65 -14.44 -18.99
C GLY A 222 -9.68 -15.61 -18.89
N GLY A 223 -9.06 -15.82 -17.72
CA GLY A 223 -8.07 -16.87 -17.49
C GLY A 223 -6.68 -16.61 -18.08
N LYS A 224 -6.41 -15.40 -18.58
CA LYS A 224 -5.14 -15.03 -19.22
C LYS A 224 -4.29 -14.11 -18.34
N ASN A 225 -2.97 -14.18 -18.52
CA ASN A 225 -1.96 -13.40 -17.83
C ASN A 225 -1.60 -12.13 -18.62
N PHE A 226 -1.44 -11.00 -17.93
CA PHE A 226 -1.22 -9.67 -18.56
C PHE A 226 -0.03 -8.89 -17.99
N GLN A 227 0.71 -9.47 -17.04
CA GLN A 227 1.85 -8.81 -16.42
C GLN A 227 2.98 -9.77 -16.08
N PHE A 228 4.18 -9.21 -15.96
CA PHE A 228 5.32 -9.81 -15.28
C PHE A 228 5.38 -9.30 -13.84
N PRO A 229 5.35 -10.18 -12.83
CA PRO A 229 5.49 -9.77 -11.43
C PRO A 229 6.85 -9.14 -11.17
N TRP A 230 6.89 -7.93 -10.60
CA TRP A 230 8.13 -7.19 -10.40
C TRP A 230 8.63 -7.31 -8.97
N TYR A 231 8.17 -6.48 -8.04
CA TYR A 231 8.62 -6.51 -6.66
C TYR A 231 7.45 -6.52 -5.71
N GLN A 232 7.72 -7.04 -4.52
CA GLN A 232 6.74 -7.29 -3.47
C GLN A 232 7.10 -6.49 -2.23
N SER A 233 6.08 -5.96 -1.58
CA SER A 233 6.17 -5.51 -0.19
C SER A 233 5.69 -6.64 0.69
N ILE A 234 6.27 -6.81 1.88
CA ILE A 234 5.82 -7.82 2.85
C ILE A 234 5.20 -7.14 4.07
N ALA A 235 4.12 -7.73 4.57
CA ALA A 235 3.53 -7.35 5.85
C ALA A 235 4.34 -8.00 6.98
N THR A 236 4.68 -7.20 7.99
CA THR A 236 5.33 -7.67 9.20
C THR A 236 4.68 -7.04 10.42
N GLU A 237 4.87 -7.67 11.57
CA GLU A 237 4.48 -7.10 12.85
C GLU A 237 5.73 -6.55 13.55
N LEU A 238 5.71 -5.25 13.85
CA LEU A 238 6.67 -4.68 14.79
C LEU A 238 6.17 -4.95 16.19
N VAL A 239 6.99 -5.63 17.00
CA VAL A 239 6.64 -5.99 18.38
C VAL A 239 7.45 -5.14 19.35
N ASN A 240 6.76 -4.46 20.26
CA ASN A 240 7.35 -3.77 21.38
C ASN A 240 7.59 -4.76 22.52
N LYS A 241 8.83 -5.26 22.66
CA LYS A 241 9.19 -6.30 23.65
C LYS A 241 8.93 -5.86 25.09
N ARG A 242 8.92 -4.55 25.38
CA ARG A 242 8.60 -4.04 26.74
C ARG A 242 7.16 -4.32 27.12
N ILE A 243 6.21 -4.10 26.21
CA ILE A 243 4.81 -4.41 26.48
C ILE A 243 4.59 -5.93 26.32
N TYR A 244 5.07 -6.51 25.22
CA TYR A 244 4.74 -7.87 24.84
C TYR A 244 5.42 -8.92 25.72
N GLU A 245 6.75 -8.86 25.87
CA GLU A 245 7.50 -9.84 26.65
C GLU A 245 7.59 -9.46 28.13
N GLN A 246 8.11 -8.27 28.43
CA GLN A 246 8.36 -7.85 29.81
C GLN A 246 7.06 -7.55 30.58
N GLY A 247 6.09 -6.94 29.90
CA GLY A 247 4.80 -6.56 30.48
C GLY A 247 3.80 -7.72 30.52
N ALA A 248 3.53 -8.33 29.37
CA ALA A 248 2.51 -9.36 29.24
C ALA A 248 3.01 -10.80 29.52
N GLY A 249 4.34 -11.00 29.58
CA GLY A 249 4.93 -12.33 29.78
C GLY A 249 4.78 -13.26 28.58
N LEU A 250 4.54 -12.70 27.39
CA LEU A 250 4.48 -13.45 26.13
C LEU A 250 5.87 -13.61 25.53
N SER A 251 6.03 -14.45 24.51
CA SER A 251 7.30 -14.60 23.78
C SER A 251 7.13 -14.18 22.33
N VAL A 252 8.05 -13.36 21.82
CA VAL A 252 8.10 -12.99 20.39
C VAL A 252 8.26 -14.24 19.50
N ALA A 253 8.97 -15.27 19.98
CA ALA A 253 9.18 -16.51 19.23
C ALA A 253 7.88 -17.30 18.98
N THR A 254 6.86 -17.07 19.81
CA THR A 254 5.53 -17.67 19.70
C THR A 254 4.47 -16.64 19.36
N PHE A 255 4.85 -15.56 18.66
CA PHE A 255 3.88 -14.58 18.16
C PHE A 255 2.79 -15.29 17.32
N PRO A 256 1.51 -14.84 17.40
CA PRO A 256 0.40 -15.40 16.64
C PRO A 256 0.75 -15.64 15.17
N LYS A 257 0.51 -16.88 14.73
CA LYS A 257 0.68 -17.25 13.32
C LYS A 257 -0.64 -17.16 12.56
N THR A 258 -1.75 -17.09 13.28
CA THR A 258 -3.10 -17.02 12.71
C THR A 258 -3.92 -15.94 13.40
N PHE A 259 -4.91 -15.41 12.69
CA PHE A 259 -5.83 -14.41 13.24
C PHE A 259 -6.71 -14.96 14.38
N ASP A 260 -6.94 -16.27 14.45
CA ASP A 260 -7.70 -16.94 15.53
C ASP A 260 -7.00 -16.84 16.90
N GLU A 261 -5.68 -16.65 16.93
CA GLU A 261 -4.90 -16.53 18.17
C GLU A 261 -4.88 -15.10 18.73
N LEU A 262 -5.18 -14.09 17.89
CA LEU A 262 -5.13 -12.66 18.27
C LEU A 262 -6.03 -12.30 19.46
N PRO A 263 -7.31 -12.77 19.56
CA PRO A 263 -8.16 -12.45 20.70
C PRO A 263 -7.54 -12.84 22.05
N THR A 264 -6.93 -14.04 22.13
CA THR A 264 -6.30 -14.55 23.35
C THR A 264 -5.06 -13.74 23.71
N VAL A 265 -4.23 -13.40 22.72
CA VAL A 265 -3.04 -12.56 22.93
C VAL A 265 -3.44 -11.16 23.40
N CYS A 266 -4.43 -10.53 22.76
CA CYS A 266 -4.89 -9.20 23.12
C CYS A 266 -5.55 -9.15 24.50
N LYS A 267 -6.28 -10.20 24.87
CA LYS A 267 -6.79 -10.35 26.23
C LYS A 267 -5.65 -10.43 27.25
N THR A 268 -4.62 -11.21 26.97
CA THR A 268 -3.45 -11.36 27.86
C THR A 268 -2.72 -10.03 28.04
N ILE A 269 -2.49 -9.30 26.96
CA ILE A 269 -1.86 -7.96 27.01
C ILE A 269 -2.71 -7.02 27.86
N LEU A 270 -4.02 -6.93 27.62
CA LEU A 270 -4.92 -6.10 28.40
C LEU A 270 -4.87 -6.45 29.90
N ASP A 271 -5.02 -7.73 30.24
CA ASP A 271 -5.09 -8.20 31.63
C ASP A 271 -3.78 -7.95 32.40
N LYS A 272 -2.62 -7.95 31.71
CA LYS A 272 -1.29 -7.82 32.34
C LYS A 272 -0.73 -6.42 32.31
N THR A 273 -0.99 -5.65 31.26
CA THR A 273 -0.37 -4.34 31.02
C THR A 273 -1.36 -3.19 30.99
N SER A 274 -2.67 -3.48 30.99
CA SER A 274 -3.74 -2.50 30.76
C SER A 274 -3.60 -1.77 29.41
N THR A 275 -2.95 -2.40 28.43
CA THR A 275 -2.76 -1.87 27.08
C THR A 275 -3.74 -2.54 26.11
N LEU A 276 -4.32 -1.75 25.20
CA LEU A 276 -5.14 -2.27 24.11
C LEU A 276 -4.25 -2.73 22.95
N CYS A 277 -4.69 -3.74 22.22
CA CYS A 277 -4.09 -4.06 20.93
C CYS A 277 -4.44 -2.98 19.89
N ASP A 278 -3.47 -2.59 19.06
CA ASP A 278 -3.69 -1.79 17.86
C ASP A 278 -3.89 -2.74 16.68
N ILE A 279 -5.15 -3.07 16.40
CA ILE A 279 -5.56 -3.87 15.24
C ILE A 279 -6.45 -2.98 14.38
N ARG A 280 -6.22 -3.04 13.07
CA ARG A 280 -6.93 -2.22 12.08
C ARG A 280 -7.46 -3.11 10.98
N LEU A 281 -8.71 -2.89 10.61
CA LEU A 281 -9.28 -3.48 9.41
C LEU A 281 -8.85 -2.67 8.19
N SER A 282 -8.64 -3.36 7.08
CA SER A 282 -8.42 -2.75 5.77
C SER A 282 -9.74 -2.18 5.24
N VAL A 283 -10.20 -1.07 5.80
CA VAL A 283 -11.54 -0.52 5.54
C VAL A 283 -11.83 -0.18 4.08
N ASN A 284 -10.80 -0.03 3.24
CA ASN A 284 -10.94 0.18 1.79
C ASN A 284 -10.97 -1.13 0.98
N ASP A 285 -10.74 -2.28 1.60
CA ASP A 285 -10.67 -3.60 0.93
C ASP A 285 -11.13 -4.76 1.84
N LEU A 286 -12.27 -4.60 2.53
CA LEU A 286 -12.80 -5.58 3.50
C LEU A 286 -13.19 -6.91 2.84
N LEU A 287 -13.62 -6.90 1.58
CA LEU A 287 -13.86 -8.11 0.80
C LEU A 287 -12.58 -8.94 0.65
N ALA A 288 -11.46 -8.28 0.36
CA ALA A 288 -10.17 -8.95 0.30
C ALA A 288 -9.79 -9.46 1.69
N GLN A 289 -9.91 -8.63 2.73
CA GLN A 289 -9.56 -9.02 4.10
C GLN A 289 -10.31 -10.28 4.57
N MET A 290 -11.63 -10.35 4.42
CA MET A 290 -12.40 -11.54 4.79
C MET A 290 -12.01 -12.77 3.94
N THR A 291 -11.68 -12.57 2.67
CA THR A 291 -11.21 -13.64 1.77
C THR A 291 -9.87 -14.20 2.24
N TYR A 292 -8.90 -13.34 2.55
CA TYR A 292 -7.58 -13.76 3.00
C TYR A 292 -7.60 -14.34 4.42
N GLU A 293 -8.32 -13.72 5.35
CA GLU A 293 -8.36 -14.15 6.75
C GLU A 293 -9.13 -15.45 6.96
N GLU A 294 -10.32 -15.59 6.36
CA GLU A 294 -11.23 -16.72 6.61
C GLU A 294 -11.54 -17.57 5.37
N GLY A 295 -11.02 -17.22 4.19
CA GLY A 295 -11.32 -17.98 2.97
C GLY A 295 -12.72 -17.74 2.41
N VAL A 296 -13.37 -16.63 2.77
CA VAL A 296 -14.74 -16.30 2.37
C VAL A 296 -14.88 -16.30 0.85
N LYS A 297 -15.91 -16.98 0.34
CA LYS A 297 -16.29 -16.91 -1.07
C LYS A 297 -17.16 -15.69 -1.30
N ILE A 298 -16.61 -14.69 -2.01
CA ILE A 298 -17.32 -13.43 -2.26
C ILE A 298 -18.53 -13.60 -3.19
N LEU A 299 -18.44 -14.53 -4.14
CA LEU A 299 -19.47 -14.79 -5.14
C LEU A 299 -20.01 -16.22 -5.04
N SER A 300 -21.22 -16.43 -5.56
CA SER A 300 -21.78 -17.74 -5.84
C SER A 300 -20.87 -18.54 -6.79
N ALA A 301 -21.03 -19.86 -6.82
CA ALA A 301 -20.19 -20.75 -7.65
C ALA A 301 -20.24 -20.43 -9.15
N ASP A 302 -21.34 -19.84 -9.64
CA ASP A 302 -21.50 -19.38 -11.02
C ASP A 302 -20.99 -17.95 -11.27
N GLY A 303 -20.49 -17.27 -10.23
CA GLY A 303 -19.97 -15.91 -10.28
C GLY A 303 -21.03 -14.82 -10.51
N LYS A 304 -22.33 -15.14 -10.45
CA LYS A 304 -23.41 -14.23 -10.84
C LYS A 304 -24.01 -13.42 -9.69
N LYS A 305 -23.76 -13.81 -8.45
CA LYS A 305 -24.31 -13.15 -7.26
C LYS A 305 -23.27 -13.08 -6.15
N PHE A 306 -23.40 -12.08 -5.30
CA PHE A 306 -22.66 -12.00 -4.05
C PHE A 306 -23.16 -13.04 -3.04
N ALA A 307 -22.23 -13.63 -2.30
CA ALA A 307 -22.46 -14.70 -1.32
C ALA A 307 -21.54 -14.59 -0.08
N PHE A 308 -21.10 -13.37 0.25
CA PHE A 308 -20.17 -13.10 1.34
C PHE A 308 -20.82 -13.04 2.74
N ASP A 309 -21.99 -13.64 2.93
CA ASP A 309 -22.68 -13.81 4.22
C ASP A 309 -22.60 -15.24 4.76
N SER A 310 -21.55 -15.97 4.35
CA SER A 310 -21.29 -17.34 4.75
C SER A 310 -20.91 -17.46 6.25
N PRO A 311 -20.95 -18.68 6.83
CA PRO A 311 -20.48 -18.90 8.21
C PRO A 311 -19.05 -18.41 8.47
N GLU A 312 -18.16 -18.51 7.49
CA GLU A 312 -16.78 -18.02 7.56
C GLU A 312 -16.74 -16.48 7.68
N ALA A 313 -17.57 -15.76 6.92
CA ALA A 313 -17.66 -14.30 7.00
C ALA A 313 -18.27 -13.84 8.33
N VAL A 314 -19.25 -14.59 8.84
CA VAL A 314 -19.84 -14.35 10.15
C VAL A 314 -18.83 -14.62 11.27
N ASN A 315 -18.00 -15.66 11.15
CA ASN A 315 -16.91 -15.93 12.10
C ASN A 315 -15.87 -14.80 12.08
N TRP A 316 -15.47 -14.34 10.89
CA TRP A 316 -14.59 -13.18 10.72
C TRP A 316 -15.12 -11.96 11.49
N LEU A 317 -16.37 -11.56 11.24
CA LEU A 317 -16.95 -10.37 11.88
C LEU A 317 -17.15 -10.57 13.40
N ASN A 318 -17.54 -11.78 13.83
CA ASN A 318 -17.69 -12.10 15.25
C ASN A 318 -16.38 -11.98 16.03
N ARG A 319 -15.23 -12.32 15.43
CA ARG A 319 -13.91 -12.14 16.07
C ARG A 319 -13.74 -10.69 16.52
N TYR A 320 -13.91 -9.76 15.59
CA TYR A 320 -13.69 -8.33 15.83
C TYR A 320 -14.75 -7.71 16.76
N VAL A 321 -16.03 -8.08 16.58
CA VAL A 321 -17.11 -7.69 17.51
C VAL A 321 -16.82 -8.20 18.92
N GLY A 322 -16.32 -9.43 19.06
CA GLY A 322 -15.93 -10.03 20.32
C GLY A 322 -14.79 -9.27 21.01
N MET A 323 -13.75 -8.91 20.26
CA MET A 323 -12.61 -8.12 20.78
C MET A 323 -13.04 -6.72 21.24
N VAL A 324 -13.94 -6.06 20.51
CA VAL A 324 -14.52 -4.78 20.93
C VAL A 324 -15.37 -4.94 22.19
N LYS A 325 -16.23 -5.96 22.27
CA LYS A 325 -17.06 -6.23 23.47
C LYS A 325 -16.21 -6.54 24.71
N GLN A 326 -15.09 -7.23 24.53
CA GLN A 326 -14.13 -7.52 25.60
C GLN A 326 -13.26 -6.30 25.96
N GLY A 327 -13.31 -5.24 25.16
CA GLY A 327 -12.49 -4.05 25.35
C GLY A 327 -11.00 -4.30 25.13
N THR A 328 -10.62 -5.29 24.32
CA THR A 328 -9.21 -5.61 24.02
C THR A 328 -8.63 -4.80 22.86
N VAL A 329 -9.50 -4.15 22.08
CA VAL A 329 -9.18 -3.24 20.98
C VAL A 329 -10.06 -2.00 21.09
N ASP A 330 -9.57 -0.88 20.57
CA ASP A 330 -10.38 0.32 20.41
C ASP A 330 -11.19 0.24 19.11
N LYS A 331 -12.51 0.39 19.21
CA LYS A 331 -13.42 0.26 18.06
C LYS A 331 -13.27 1.39 17.03
N ASP A 332 -12.89 2.60 17.45
CA ASP A 332 -12.69 3.74 16.55
C ASP A 332 -11.39 3.54 15.77
N ILE A 333 -10.33 3.06 16.44
CA ILE A 333 -9.05 2.69 15.81
C ILE A 333 -9.23 1.53 14.84
N LEU A 334 -10.03 0.53 15.18
CA LEU A 334 -10.25 -0.66 14.37
C LEU A 334 -10.75 -0.36 12.95
N ILE A 335 -11.53 0.71 12.79
CA ILE A 335 -12.06 1.16 11.49
C ILE A 335 -11.38 2.44 10.96
N ALA A 336 -10.28 2.86 11.57
CA ALA A 336 -9.56 4.05 11.12
C ALA A 336 -8.75 3.74 9.86
N ASN A 337 -8.83 4.63 8.87
CA ASN A 337 -8.14 4.50 7.59
C ASN A 337 -6.74 5.17 7.56
N GLU A 338 -6.23 5.57 8.73
CA GLU A 338 -5.02 6.38 8.84
C GLU A 338 -3.86 5.57 9.40
N ASP A 339 -3.01 5.04 8.53
CA ASP A 339 -1.78 4.31 8.90
C ASP A 339 -0.85 5.16 9.78
N ARG A 340 -0.86 6.49 9.58
CA ARG A 340 -0.06 7.44 10.39
C ARG A 340 -0.42 7.38 11.87
N THR A 341 -1.68 7.11 12.20
CA THR A 341 -2.12 6.99 13.59
C THR A 341 -1.52 5.75 14.26
N GLY A 342 -1.39 4.64 13.53
CA GLY A 342 -0.70 3.44 14.02
C GLY A 342 0.78 3.70 14.29
N LEU A 343 1.48 4.34 13.34
CA LEU A 343 2.88 4.75 13.52
C LEU A 343 3.06 5.63 14.77
N LEU A 344 2.18 6.59 15.00
CA LEU A 344 2.25 7.50 16.15
C LEU A 344 2.01 6.78 17.47
N LEU A 345 0.98 5.93 17.56
CA LEU A 345 0.68 5.13 18.75
C LEU A 345 1.83 4.18 19.09
N PHE A 346 2.33 3.46 18.09
CA PHE A 346 3.44 2.54 18.27
C PHE A 346 4.73 3.28 18.65
N SER A 347 5.07 4.37 17.96
CA SER A 347 6.25 5.18 18.27
C SER A 347 6.17 5.82 19.67
N ALA A 348 4.97 6.13 20.16
CA ALA A 348 4.76 6.59 21.53
C ALA A 348 4.96 5.47 22.59
N GLY A 349 5.19 4.22 22.15
CA GLY A 349 5.34 3.06 23.02
C GLY A 349 4.02 2.60 23.63
N GLN A 350 2.89 2.93 23.00
CA GLN A 350 1.54 2.68 23.53
C GLN A 350 0.83 1.47 22.91
N ALA A 351 1.44 0.85 21.89
CA ALA A 351 0.94 -0.36 21.27
C ALA A 351 1.93 -1.52 21.48
N ALA A 352 1.40 -2.71 21.73
CA ALA A 352 2.20 -3.92 21.94
C ALA A 352 2.82 -4.44 20.64
N PHE A 353 2.07 -4.34 19.55
CA PHE A 353 2.52 -4.64 18.20
C PHE A 353 1.80 -3.72 17.20
N TRP A 354 2.35 -3.62 16.00
CA TRP A 354 1.78 -2.86 14.89
C TRP A 354 2.16 -3.48 13.55
N GLN A 355 1.13 -3.80 12.75
CA GLN A 355 1.31 -4.33 11.40
C GLN A 355 1.81 -3.22 10.47
N THR A 356 2.96 -3.42 9.85
CA THR A 356 3.55 -2.43 8.96
C THR A 356 4.58 -3.06 8.03
N ALA A 357 4.99 -2.28 7.03
CA ALA A 357 6.10 -2.63 6.16
C ALA A 357 7.44 -2.27 6.83
N PRO A 358 8.52 -3.05 6.60
CA PRO A 358 9.81 -2.85 7.27
C PRO A 358 10.43 -1.46 7.09
N ASN A 359 10.06 -0.72 6.03
CA ASN A 359 10.56 0.64 5.79
C ASN A 359 10.15 1.64 6.87
N LEU A 360 9.04 1.43 7.60
CA LEU A 360 8.56 2.34 8.64
C LEU A 360 9.27 2.18 9.99
N VAL A 361 10.07 1.13 10.15
CA VAL A 361 10.95 0.95 11.33
C VAL A 361 11.90 2.14 11.52
N ARG A 362 12.41 2.72 10.43
CA ARG A 362 13.28 3.91 10.50
C ARG A 362 12.58 5.12 11.09
N GLU A 363 11.28 5.28 10.81
CA GLU A 363 10.49 6.36 11.39
C GLU A 363 10.24 6.11 12.89
N VAL A 364 10.03 4.86 13.31
CA VAL A 364 9.97 4.51 14.74
C VAL A 364 11.27 4.88 15.45
N LYS A 365 12.43 4.57 14.86
CA LYS A 365 13.75 4.94 15.40
C LYS A 365 13.91 6.46 15.56
N LYS A 366 13.51 7.22 14.55
CA LYS A 366 13.58 8.68 14.54
C LYS A 366 12.69 9.29 15.64
N ASN A 367 11.49 8.74 15.82
CA ASN A 367 10.52 9.25 16.78
C ASN A 367 10.79 8.76 18.21
N ASN A 368 11.37 7.57 18.39
CA ASN A 368 11.65 6.96 19.69
C ASN A 368 12.83 5.97 19.65
N ALA A 369 14.05 6.50 19.75
CA ALA A 369 15.28 5.71 19.74
C ALA A 369 15.38 4.70 20.90
N THR A 370 14.70 4.98 22.02
CA THR A 370 14.66 4.08 23.17
C THR A 370 13.83 2.83 22.87
N LEU A 371 12.68 2.99 22.20
CA LEU A 371 11.85 1.86 21.78
C LEU A 371 12.56 1.02 20.72
N TYR A 372 13.32 1.64 19.83
CA TYR A 372 14.06 0.95 18.75
C TYR A 372 14.94 -0.21 19.26
N GLY A 373 15.60 -0.05 20.42
CA GLY A 373 16.42 -1.10 21.03
C GLY A 373 15.63 -2.31 21.54
N ASP A 374 14.32 -2.17 21.72
CA ASP A 374 13.40 -3.20 22.23
C ASP A 374 12.41 -3.69 21.17
N LEU A 375 12.69 -3.44 19.89
CA LEU A 375 11.87 -3.95 18.80
C LEU A 375 12.19 -5.40 18.45
N ALA A 376 11.16 -6.11 18.03
CA ALA A 376 11.26 -7.31 17.20
C ALA A 376 10.45 -7.11 15.93
N VAL A 377 10.80 -7.86 14.90
CA VAL A 377 10.03 -8.00 13.67
C VAL A 377 9.67 -9.47 13.54
N VAL A 378 8.40 -9.75 13.34
CA VAL A 378 7.89 -11.10 13.08
C VAL A 378 6.98 -11.09 11.85
N PRO A 379 6.75 -12.22 11.18
CA PRO A 379 5.75 -12.31 10.14
C PRO A 379 4.38 -11.90 10.65
N ALA A 380 3.57 -11.28 9.79
CA ALA A 380 2.16 -11.08 10.08
C ALA A 380 1.43 -12.44 10.15
N PRO A 381 0.32 -12.54 10.92
CA PRO A 381 -0.50 -13.74 10.92
C PRO A 381 -1.04 -14.05 9.52
N VAL A 382 -1.06 -15.34 9.16
CA VAL A 382 -1.66 -15.81 7.90
C VAL A 382 -3.07 -16.34 8.18
N GLY A 383 -4.01 -15.98 7.33
CA GLY A 383 -5.39 -16.43 7.43
C GLY A 383 -5.61 -17.89 7.05
N LYS A 384 -6.83 -18.39 7.25
CA LYS A 384 -7.24 -19.75 6.88
C LYS A 384 -7.18 -20.01 5.37
N SER A 385 -7.14 -18.97 4.55
CA SER A 385 -6.88 -19.11 3.12
C SER A 385 -5.50 -19.70 2.81
N GLY A 386 -4.53 -19.56 3.73
CA GLY A 386 -3.13 -19.92 3.51
C GLY A 386 -2.39 -18.97 2.57
N VAL A 387 -3.04 -17.88 2.15
CA VAL A 387 -2.52 -16.89 1.21
C VAL A 387 -2.25 -15.58 1.95
N ASP A 388 -1.13 -14.95 1.64
CA ASP A 388 -0.62 -13.76 2.33
C ASP A 388 -0.87 -12.47 1.52
N GLY A 389 -2.04 -12.38 0.89
CA GLY A 389 -2.43 -11.26 0.06
C GLY A 389 -2.01 -11.37 -1.40
N LYS A 390 -2.23 -10.27 -2.12
CA LYS A 390 -1.86 -10.05 -3.53
C LYS A 390 -0.52 -9.32 -3.62
N GLY A 391 0.11 -9.44 -4.79
CA GLY A 391 1.35 -8.77 -5.11
C GLY A 391 1.25 -7.25 -5.12
N SER A 392 2.41 -6.61 -5.14
CA SER A 392 2.57 -5.15 -5.09
C SER A 392 2.62 -4.57 -6.51
N MET A 393 3.71 -4.79 -7.25
CA MET A 393 3.94 -4.13 -8.53
C MET A 393 4.27 -5.14 -9.62
N GLY A 394 3.74 -4.91 -10.82
CA GLY A 394 4.08 -5.67 -12.02
C GLY A 394 4.32 -4.78 -13.23
N ILE A 395 4.74 -5.39 -14.32
CA ILE A 395 5.01 -4.71 -15.59
C ILE A 395 4.18 -5.36 -16.69
N SER A 396 3.35 -4.55 -17.35
CA SER A 396 2.46 -4.94 -18.43
C SER A 396 2.93 -4.37 -19.77
N VAL A 397 2.50 -5.01 -20.86
CA VAL A 397 2.77 -4.56 -22.23
C VAL A 397 1.45 -4.10 -22.86
N LYS A 398 1.48 -2.96 -23.55
CA LYS A 398 0.32 -2.41 -24.26
C LYS A 398 -0.12 -3.34 -25.41
N ALA A 399 -1.42 -3.58 -25.55
CA ALA A 399 -1.98 -4.55 -26.50
C ALA A 399 -1.62 -4.28 -27.97
N ASP A 400 -1.63 -3.01 -28.38
CA ASP A 400 -1.42 -2.57 -29.76
C ASP A 400 -0.01 -1.99 -29.99
N THR A 401 0.99 -2.36 -29.16
CA THR A 401 2.39 -1.99 -29.45
C THR A 401 2.84 -2.58 -30.80
N THR A 402 3.65 -1.81 -31.53
CA THR A 402 4.29 -2.28 -32.77
C THR A 402 5.56 -3.10 -32.51
N PHE A 403 6.02 -3.17 -31.25
CA PHE A 403 7.23 -3.89 -30.84
C PHE A 403 6.94 -4.89 -29.71
N PRO A 404 6.03 -5.87 -29.90
CA PRO A 404 5.62 -6.77 -28.84
C PRO A 404 6.76 -7.60 -28.25
N ASN A 405 7.68 -8.15 -29.05
CA ASN A 405 8.77 -8.99 -28.52
C ASN A 405 9.78 -8.14 -27.75
N ALA A 406 10.14 -6.97 -28.27
CA ALA A 406 11.03 -6.02 -27.59
C ALA A 406 10.42 -5.52 -26.26
N SER A 407 9.12 -5.24 -26.23
CA SER A 407 8.39 -4.79 -25.03
C SER A 407 8.27 -5.90 -23.98
N ILE A 408 7.98 -7.14 -24.41
CA ILE A 408 8.02 -8.32 -23.54
C ILE A 408 9.43 -8.54 -22.98
N ALA A 409 10.46 -8.38 -23.79
CA ALA A 409 11.85 -8.49 -23.36
C ALA A 409 12.19 -7.44 -22.31
N LEU A 410 11.80 -6.17 -22.49
CA LEU A 410 12.04 -5.12 -21.51
C LEU A 410 11.33 -5.42 -20.18
N ALA A 411 10.04 -5.78 -20.25
CA ALA A 411 9.26 -6.12 -19.07
C ALA A 411 9.89 -7.27 -18.29
N GLN A 412 10.21 -8.37 -18.98
CA GLN A 412 10.90 -9.52 -18.40
C GLN A 412 12.27 -9.17 -17.83
N PHE A 413 13.03 -8.28 -18.47
CA PHE A 413 14.38 -7.93 -18.04
C PHE A 413 14.39 -7.15 -16.71
N PHE A 414 13.43 -6.25 -16.51
CA PHE A 414 13.24 -5.57 -15.23
C PHE A 414 12.79 -6.51 -14.11
N THR A 415 12.05 -7.55 -14.46
CA THR A 415 11.52 -8.55 -13.53
C THR A 415 12.35 -9.83 -13.47
N ASN A 416 13.57 -9.85 -14.04
CA ASN A 416 14.45 -10.99 -13.95
C ASN A 416 15.14 -11.07 -12.56
N PRO A 417 15.66 -12.23 -12.14
CA PRO A 417 16.27 -12.37 -10.82
C PRO A 417 17.39 -11.38 -10.53
N ARG A 418 18.29 -11.09 -11.49
CA ARG A 418 19.44 -10.19 -11.27
C ARG A 418 18.98 -8.75 -11.07
N SER A 419 18.07 -8.26 -11.90
CA SER A 419 17.50 -6.91 -11.80
C SER A 419 16.73 -6.73 -10.48
N MET A 420 15.90 -7.70 -10.10
CA MET A 420 15.16 -7.64 -8.83
C MET A 420 16.07 -7.70 -7.60
N VAL A 421 17.13 -8.53 -7.63
CA VAL A 421 18.15 -8.55 -6.57
C VAL A 421 18.85 -7.19 -6.45
N ALA A 422 19.21 -6.59 -7.59
CA ALA A 422 19.86 -5.28 -7.61
C ALA A 422 18.96 -4.22 -6.97
N PHE A 423 17.66 -4.25 -7.27
CA PHE A 423 16.71 -3.31 -6.68
C PHE A 423 16.52 -3.54 -5.18
N ALA A 424 16.34 -4.80 -4.77
CA ALA A 424 16.18 -5.18 -3.37
C ALA A 424 17.39 -4.83 -2.48
N LYS A 425 18.59 -4.68 -3.07
CA LYS A 425 19.80 -4.25 -2.35
C LYS A 425 19.82 -2.76 -2.01
N ILE A 426 19.02 -1.93 -2.70
CA ILE A 426 18.96 -0.49 -2.47
C ILE A 426 17.68 -0.01 -1.80
N VAL A 427 16.64 -0.86 -1.74
CA VAL A 427 15.38 -0.59 -1.05
C VAL A 427 14.75 -1.89 -0.53
N SER A 428 14.02 -1.80 0.58
CA SER A 428 13.37 -2.93 1.28
C SER A 428 12.13 -3.47 0.55
N ILE A 429 12.33 -3.94 -0.68
CA ILE A 429 11.36 -4.67 -1.49
C ILE A 429 11.89 -6.07 -1.78
N TYR A 430 11.00 -6.97 -2.20
CA TYR A 430 11.31 -8.39 -2.27
C TYR A 430 11.04 -8.95 -3.69
N PRO A 431 11.97 -9.74 -4.25
CA PRO A 431 11.83 -10.27 -5.61
C PRO A 431 10.62 -11.19 -5.80
N SER A 432 10.08 -11.19 -7.01
CA SER A 432 8.98 -12.09 -7.42
C SER A 432 9.46 -13.45 -7.95
N SER A 433 10.76 -13.74 -7.88
CA SER A 433 11.36 -14.99 -8.38
C SER A 433 11.98 -15.81 -7.24
N PRO A 434 11.71 -17.13 -7.13
CA PRO A 434 12.37 -18.00 -6.16
C PRO A 434 13.90 -17.97 -6.26
N LYS A 435 14.45 -17.89 -7.48
CA LYS A 435 15.90 -17.90 -7.75
C LYS A 435 16.61 -16.65 -7.25
N ALA A 436 15.91 -15.51 -7.18
CA ALA A 436 16.49 -14.28 -6.66
C ALA A 436 16.91 -14.41 -5.18
N TYR A 437 16.20 -15.24 -4.41
CA TYR A 437 16.51 -15.51 -3.00
C TYR A 437 17.69 -16.45 -2.78
N ASP A 438 18.30 -16.98 -3.85
CA ASP A 438 19.55 -17.73 -3.76
C ASP A 438 20.75 -16.77 -3.58
N ASP A 439 20.57 -15.46 -3.82
CA ASP A 439 21.58 -14.45 -3.48
C ASP A 439 21.77 -14.36 -1.95
N PRO A 440 23.02 -14.45 -1.43
CA PRO A 440 23.30 -14.42 0.00
C PRO A 440 22.77 -13.19 0.75
N PHE A 441 22.47 -12.10 0.03
CA PHE A 441 21.79 -10.94 0.60
C PHE A 441 20.53 -11.34 1.38
N PHE A 442 19.72 -12.26 0.84
CA PHE A 442 18.45 -12.66 1.47
C PHE A 442 18.63 -13.62 2.64
N SER A 443 19.72 -14.39 2.70
CA SER A 443 20.01 -15.30 3.83
C SER A 443 20.93 -14.70 4.89
N SER A 444 21.47 -13.51 4.65
CA SER A 444 22.40 -12.85 5.57
C SER A 444 21.76 -12.54 6.91
N THR A 445 22.52 -12.70 8.00
CA THR A 445 22.05 -12.30 9.33
C THR A 445 21.75 -10.80 9.34
N PRO A 446 20.54 -10.38 9.78
CA PRO A 446 20.17 -8.97 9.86
C PRO A 446 21.16 -8.17 10.70
N ALA A 447 21.70 -7.09 10.14
CA ALA A 447 22.57 -6.16 10.86
C ALA A 447 21.77 -5.14 11.70
N ALA A 448 20.52 -4.89 11.29
CA ALA A 448 19.59 -3.97 11.93
C ALA A 448 18.18 -4.59 11.99
N VAL A 449 17.32 -4.08 12.86
CA VAL A 449 15.97 -4.65 13.04
C VAL A 449 15.13 -4.50 11.76
N GLU A 450 15.33 -3.44 10.99
CA GLU A 450 14.77 -3.21 9.65
C GLU A 450 14.99 -4.38 8.68
N ASP A 451 16.12 -5.08 8.82
CA ASP A 451 16.55 -6.16 7.95
C ASP A 451 15.98 -7.53 8.40
N SER A 452 15.31 -7.59 9.55
CA SER A 452 14.87 -8.86 10.15
C SER A 452 13.83 -9.60 9.31
N ALA A 453 13.12 -8.88 8.45
CA ALA A 453 12.15 -9.47 7.53
C ALA A 453 12.80 -10.11 6.30
N ARG A 454 14.06 -9.74 5.97
CA ARG A 454 14.74 -10.18 4.75
C ARG A 454 14.95 -11.70 4.66
N PRO A 455 15.37 -12.41 5.73
CA PRO A 455 15.44 -13.87 5.74
C PRO A 455 14.10 -14.59 5.63
N LEU A 456 13.00 -13.90 5.96
CA LEU A 456 11.64 -14.46 5.96
C LEU A 456 10.92 -14.23 4.63
N ALA A 457 11.41 -13.28 3.83
CA ALA A 457 10.72 -12.79 2.65
C ALA A 457 10.38 -13.86 1.61
N LYS A 458 11.27 -14.86 1.39
CA LYS A 458 11.00 -15.94 0.42
C LYS A 458 9.73 -16.73 0.81
N ASP A 459 9.60 -17.07 2.09
CA ASP A 459 8.44 -17.84 2.58
C ASP A 459 7.16 -17.02 2.49
N ILE A 460 7.20 -15.76 2.90
CA ILE A 460 6.07 -14.83 2.83
C ILE A 460 5.64 -14.62 1.37
N VAL A 461 6.54 -14.20 0.50
CA VAL A 461 6.25 -13.91 -0.92
C VAL A 461 5.79 -15.16 -1.68
N SER A 462 6.25 -16.36 -1.29
CA SER A 462 5.78 -17.61 -1.91
C SER A 462 4.29 -17.89 -1.70
N LYS A 463 3.68 -17.23 -0.71
CA LYS A 463 2.26 -17.36 -0.36
C LYS A 463 1.40 -16.27 -0.98
N TYR A 464 1.96 -15.37 -1.80
CA TYR A 464 1.19 -14.32 -2.46
C TYR A 464 0.39 -14.89 -3.62
N GLN A 465 -0.89 -14.58 -3.64
CA GLN A 465 -1.83 -14.98 -4.68
C GLN A 465 -3.06 -14.08 -4.65
N ASP A 466 -3.53 -13.66 -5.82
CA ASP A 466 -4.83 -13.00 -5.94
C ASP A 466 -5.96 -14.03 -5.93
N ILE A 467 -6.67 -14.13 -4.80
CA ILE A 467 -7.82 -15.03 -4.61
C ILE A 467 -9.16 -14.28 -4.52
N VAL A 468 -9.14 -12.95 -4.69
CA VAL A 468 -10.35 -12.13 -4.67
C VAL A 468 -10.94 -12.14 -6.08
N PRO A 469 -12.22 -12.53 -6.26
CA PRO A 469 -12.78 -12.65 -7.60
C PRO A 469 -13.04 -11.29 -8.25
N THR A 470 -12.98 -11.24 -9.58
CA THR A 470 -13.53 -10.13 -10.36
C THR A 470 -15.02 -10.00 -10.09
N LEU A 471 -15.49 -8.78 -9.82
CA LEU A 471 -16.88 -8.54 -9.47
C LEU A 471 -17.81 -8.55 -10.70
N PRO A 472 -19.10 -8.92 -10.53
CA PRO A 472 -20.09 -8.86 -11.60
C PRO A 472 -20.24 -7.45 -12.19
N ILE A 473 -20.62 -7.40 -13.48
CA ILE A 473 -20.87 -6.13 -14.18
C ILE A 473 -21.93 -5.30 -13.44
N GLY A 474 -21.66 -4.01 -13.27
CA GLY A 474 -22.55 -3.08 -12.58
C GLY A 474 -22.17 -2.82 -11.13
N ALA A 475 -21.42 -3.72 -10.49
CA ALA A 475 -20.91 -3.55 -9.14
C ALA A 475 -19.43 -3.15 -9.15
N THR A 476 -19.11 -1.93 -8.70
CA THR A 476 -17.72 -1.53 -8.52
C THR A 476 -17.19 -2.05 -7.18
N LYS A 477 -15.87 -2.30 -7.11
CA LYS A 477 -15.21 -2.70 -5.87
C LYS A 477 -15.44 -1.70 -4.74
N ALA A 478 -15.39 -0.40 -5.04
CA ALA A 478 -15.62 0.67 -4.07
C ALA A 478 -17.06 0.65 -3.51
N ASP A 479 -18.07 0.49 -4.37
CA ASP A 479 -19.46 0.47 -3.94
C ASP A 479 -19.77 -0.71 -3.01
N VAL A 480 -19.33 -1.91 -3.41
CA VAL A 480 -19.54 -3.11 -2.60
C VAL A 480 -18.76 -3.05 -1.29
N ASN A 481 -17.51 -2.57 -1.33
CA ASN A 481 -16.72 -2.38 -0.12
C ASN A 481 -17.39 -1.38 0.85
N ASN A 482 -17.97 -0.30 0.35
CA ASN A 482 -18.72 0.66 1.19
C ASN A 482 -19.97 0.03 1.83
N ILE A 483 -20.67 -0.87 1.14
CA ILE A 483 -21.79 -1.63 1.70
C ILE A 483 -21.30 -2.53 2.84
N VAL A 484 -20.21 -3.27 2.62
CA VAL A 484 -19.60 -4.14 3.65
C VAL A 484 -19.11 -3.34 4.84
N LEU A 485 -18.46 -2.19 4.63
CA LEU A 485 -17.99 -1.31 5.70
C LEU A 485 -19.15 -0.85 6.60
N LYS A 486 -20.29 -0.46 6.01
CA LYS A 486 -21.50 -0.09 6.78
C LYS A 486 -22.03 -1.27 7.59
N ALA A 487 -22.01 -2.48 7.04
CA ALA A 487 -22.41 -3.69 7.78
C ALA A 487 -21.49 -3.96 8.97
N VAL A 488 -20.17 -3.90 8.76
CA VAL A 488 -19.17 -4.02 9.84
C VAL A 488 -19.39 -2.96 10.91
N GLN A 489 -19.56 -1.69 10.53
CA GLN A 489 -19.85 -0.61 11.46
C GLN A 489 -21.16 -0.85 12.24
N SER A 490 -22.22 -1.36 11.59
CA SER A 490 -23.48 -1.66 12.28
C SER A 490 -23.31 -2.73 13.36
N ALA A 491 -22.48 -3.76 13.10
CA ALA A 491 -22.20 -4.80 14.07
C ALA A 491 -21.32 -4.30 15.24
N LEU A 492 -20.30 -3.49 14.94
CA LEU A 492 -19.36 -2.95 15.93
C LEU A 492 -19.98 -1.88 16.83
N PHE A 493 -20.78 -0.96 16.26
CA PHE A 493 -21.26 0.24 16.96
C PHE A 493 -22.72 0.16 17.39
N ASN A 494 -23.56 -0.59 16.65
CA ASN A 494 -25.01 -0.60 16.86
C ASN A 494 -25.53 -1.97 17.36
N ASN A 495 -24.63 -2.90 17.70
CA ASN A 495 -24.95 -4.26 18.16
C ASN A 495 -25.87 -5.04 17.20
N VAL A 496 -25.81 -4.75 15.89
CA VAL A 496 -26.51 -5.56 14.90
C VAL A 496 -25.85 -6.95 14.85
N ASP A 497 -26.66 -7.99 14.79
CA ASP A 497 -26.18 -9.36 14.63
C ASP A 497 -25.32 -9.49 13.35
N PRO A 498 -24.10 -10.07 13.42
CA PRO A 498 -23.21 -10.19 12.26
C PRO A 498 -23.80 -10.95 11.06
N GLN A 499 -24.58 -12.02 11.28
CA GLN A 499 -25.23 -12.73 10.18
C GLN A 499 -26.24 -11.81 9.50
N LYS A 500 -27.09 -11.14 10.28
CA LYS A 500 -28.05 -10.18 9.72
C LYS A 500 -27.35 -9.06 8.95
N ALA A 501 -26.31 -8.46 9.52
CA ALA A 501 -25.59 -7.34 8.90
C ALA A 501 -24.99 -7.74 7.54
N LEU A 502 -24.37 -8.92 7.44
CA LEU A 502 -23.79 -9.43 6.20
C LEU A 502 -24.85 -9.85 5.19
N THR A 503 -25.95 -10.49 5.62
CA THR A 503 -27.06 -10.85 4.72
C THR A 503 -27.73 -9.60 4.13
N ASP A 504 -27.95 -8.55 4.93
CA ASP A 504 -28.46 -7.26 4.44
C ASP A 504 -27.49 -6.62 3.43
N ALA A 505 -26.17 -6.75 3.67
CA ALA A 505 -25.13 -6.25 2.76
C ALA A 505 -25.10 -7.04 1.43
N VAL A 506 -25.25 -8.36 1.47
CA VAL A 506 -25.35 -9.21 0.27
C VAL A 506 -26.57 -8.82 -0.56
N ALA A 507 -27.72 -8.55 0.08
CA ALA A 507 -28.91 -8.09 -0.62
C ALA A 507 -28.68 -6.73 -1.33
N GLN A 508 -28.05 -5.78 -0.65
CA GLN A 508 -27.69 -4.47 -1.23
C GLN A 508 -26.69 -4.60 -2.39
N ALA A 509 -25.65 -5.43 -2.23
CA ALA A 509 -24.63 -5.64 -3.26
C ALA A 509 -25.22 -6.32 -4.51
N ASN A 510 -26.10 -7.31 -4.32
CA ASN A 510 -26.80 -7.96 -5.43
C ASN A 510 -27.72 -7.02 -6.21
N ALA A 511 -28.23 -5.95 -5.57
CA ALA A 511 -29.04 -4.93 -6.26
C ALA A 511 -28.21 -4.02 -7.19
N LEU A 512 -26.87 -4.04 -7.10
CA LEU A 512 -25.98 -3.31 -8.01
C LEU A 512 -25.70 -4.07 -9.32
N ILE A 513 -25.95 -5.37 -9.34
CA ILE A 513 -25.70 -6.23 -10.51
C ILE A 513 -26.74 -5.88 -11.59
N LYS A 514 -26.26 -5.70 -12.82
CA LYS A 514 -27.09 -5.33 -13.98
C LYS A 514 -27.55 -6.52 -14.80
#